data_AF-A0A2U1KSR4-F1
#
_entry.id   AF-A0A2U1KSR4-F1
#
_cell.length_a   1.000
_cell.length_b   1.000
_cell.length_c   1.000
_cell.angle_alpha   90.00
_cell.angle_beta   90.00
_cell.angle_gamma   90.00
#
_symmetry.space_group_name_H-M   'P 1'
#
loop_
_entity.id
_entity.type
_entity.pdbx_description
1 polymer ?
#
loop_
_entity_poly.entity_id
_entity_poly.type
_entity_poly.pdbx_seq_one_letter_code
_entity_poly.pdbx_strand_id
1 'polypeptide(L)'
;MMHRWNWQNTCNLYKVDHEDRSVRKISLNKELTFPDGVALGSDGVLLVVSQDKLYYIKSDNGWSDGAVYDETALDSYSFPTSVTVGDEDRVYVLYGHVKEGILGNSQRERFTIFEVRLADESGSEAVWVYILIGVGLVYFWIWRFQMRQLVTNVNKKVA
;
A
#
# COMPACT_ATOMS: atom_id res chain seq x y z
N MET A 1 -45.31 6.85 -18.05
CA MET A 1 -44.74 5.64 -17.42
C MET A 1 -43.24 5.86 -17.32
N MET A 2 -42.72 6.12 -16.12
CA MET A 2 -41.33 6.54 -15.92
C MET A 2 -40.50 5.29 -15.62
N HIS A 3 -39.62 4.88 -16.54
CA HIS A 3 -38.74 3.75 -16.33
C HIS A 3 -37.67 4.14 -15.30
N ARG A 4 -37.77 3.59 -14.08
CA ARG A 4 -36.75 3.68 -13.04
C ARG A 4 -35.64 2.69 -13.40
N TRP A 5 -34.50 3.20 -13.83
CA TRP A 5 -33.29 2.39 -13.99
C TRP A 5 -32.66 2.20 -12.62
N ASN A 6 -32.69 0.97 -12.08
CA ASN A 6 -31.86 0.58 -10.96
C ASN A 6 -30.50 0.16 -11.53
N TRP A 7 -29.48 1.01 -11.37
CA TRP A 7 -28.11 0.67 -11.69
C TRP A 7 -27.55 -0.24 -10.58
N GLN A 8 -27.23 -1.49 -10.89
CA GLN A 8 -26.47 -2.39 -10.01
C GLN A 8 -25.02 -2.44 -10.49
N ASN A 9 -24.12 -1.75 -9.79
CA ASN A 9 -22.70 -1.96 -9.96
C ASN A 9 -22.32 -3.26 -9.24
N THR A 10 -21.78 -4.23 -9.99
CA THR A 10 -21.45 -5.55 -9.44
C THR A 10 -20.10 -5.60 -8.72
N CYS A 11 -19.36 -4.48 -8.70
CA CYS A 11 -18.03 -4.33 -8.08
C CYS A 11 -17.02 -5.43 -8.47
N ASN A 12 -17.22 -6.02 -9.65
CA ASN A 12 -16.42 -7.13 -10.17
C ASN A 12 -15.25 -6.62 -11.01
N LEU A 13 -14.12 -7.31 -10.91
CA LEU A 13 -12.97 -7.09 -11.78
C LEU A 13 -13.04 -8.04 -12.98
N TYR A 14 -12.78 -7.53 -14.18
CA TYR A 14 -12.76 -8.32 -15.41
C TYR A 14 -11.45 -8.10 -16.14
N LYS A 15 -10.92 -9.18 -16.73
CA LYS A 15 -9.87 -9.09 -17.74
C LYS A 15 -10.49 -9.28 -19.11
N VAL A 16 -10.05 -8.43 -20.04
CA VAL A 16 -10.34 -8.55 -21.47
C VAL A 16 -9.04 -8.90 -22.16
N ASP A 17 -9.05 -10.00 -22.91
CA ASP A 17 -7.92 -10.35 -23.76
C ASP A 17 -7.89 -9.47 -25.02
N HIS A 18 -6.70 -9.01 -25.41
CA HIS A 18 -6.56 -8.12 -26.56
C HIS A 18 -6.76 -8.85 -27.90
N GLU A 19 -6.31 -10.10 -28.00
CA GLU A 19 -6.27 -10.86 -29.25
C GLU A 19 -7.65 -11.43 -29.58
N ASP A 20 -8.25 -12.15 -28.63
CA ASP A 20 -9.50 -12.87 -28.88
C ASP A 20 -10.74 -12.16 -28.33
N ARG A 21 -10.56 -11.03 -27.62
CA ARG A 21 -11.63 -10.23 -26.98
C ARG A 21 -12.43 -11.01 -25.95
N SER A 22 -11.92 -12.14 -25.47
CA SER A 22 -12.55 -12.90 -24.41
C SER A 22 -12.59 -12.07 -23.14
N VAL A 23 -13.72 -12.14 -22.44
CA VAL A 23 -13.93 -11.45 -21.18
C VAL A 23 -14.08 -12.49 -20.11
N ARG A 24 -13.28 -12.37 -19.05
CA ARG A 24 -13.39 -13.22 -17.88
C ARG A 24 -13.47 -12.39 -16.61
N LYS A 25 -14.35 -12.82 -15.71
CA LYS A 25 -14.37 -12.31 -14.34
C LYS A 25 -13.14 -12.83 -13.61
N ILE A 26 -12.41 -11.94 -12.93
CA ILE A 26 -11.32 -12.31 -12.05
C ILE A 26 -11.92 -12.66 -10.68
N SER A 27 -11.63 -13.86 -10.19
CA SER A 27 -12.01 -14.26 -8.83
C SER A 27 -11.08 -13.58 -7.83
N LEU A 28 -11.65 -12.83 -6.89
CA LEU A 28 -10.90 -12.20 -5.80
C LEU A 28 -11.16 -12.91 -4.47
N ASN A 29 -10.17 -12.95 -3.59
CA ASN A 29 -10.31 -13.42 -2.20
C ASN A 29 -11.21 -12.49 -1.34
N LYS A 30 -11.54 -11.31 -1.84
CA LYS A 30 -12.31 -10.28 -1.14
C LYS A 30 -13.13 -9.46 -2.12
N GLU A 31 -14.33 -9.06 -1.70
CA GLU A 31 -15.16 -8.12 -2.45
C GLU A 31 -14.63 -6.69 -2.31
N LEU A 32 -14.61 -5.94 -3.42
CA LEU A 32 -14.21 -4.54 -3.41
C LEU A 32 -15.43 -3.67 -3.13
N THR A 33 -15.33 -2.78 -2.15
CA THR A 33 -16.43 -1.88 -1.78
C THR A 33 -16.39 -0.61 -2.64
N PHE A 34 -17.36 -0.44 -3.55
CA PHE A 34 -17.46 0.74 -4.43
C PHE A 34 -16.15 1.10 -5.15
N PRO A 35 -15.56 0.17 -5.93
CA PRO A 35 -14.37 0.47 -6.73
C PRO A 35 -14.71 1.51 -7.82
N ASP A 36 -13.76 2.40 -8.12
CA ASP A 36 -13.90 3.45 -9.12
C ASP A 36 -12.73 3.41 -10.14
N GLY A 37 -11.64 4.12 -9.88
CA GLY A 37 -10.41 4.09 -10.69
C GLY A 37 -9.49 2.88 -10.44
N VAL A 38 -8.67 2.56 -11.44
CA VAL A 38 -7.69 1.48 -11.40
C VAL A 38 -6.39 1.89 -12.09
N ALA A 39 -5.25 1.43 -11.56
CA ALA A 39 -3.94 1.57 -12.19
C ALA A 39 -3.12 0.28 -12.03
N LEU A 40 -2.28 -0.03 -13.00
CA LEU A 40 -1.34 -1.14 -12.94
C LEU A 40 0.08 -0.59 -12.72
N GLY A 41 0.71 -1.01 -11.63
CA GLY A 41 2.11 -0.69 -11.33
C GLY A 41 3.08 -1.44 -12.26
N SER A 42 4.31 -0.96 -12.30
CA SER A 42 5.38 -1.58 -13.12
C SER A 42 5.77 -2.97 -12.60
N ASP A 43 5.54 -3.21 -11.31
CA ASP A 43 5.73 -4.47 -10.60
C ASP A 43 4.58 -5.49 -10.79
N GLY A 44 3.55 -5.11 -11.55
CA GLY A 44 2.38 -5.95 -11.82
C GLY A 44 1.29 -5.89 -10.75
N VAL A 45 1.42 -5.02 -9.73
CA VAL A 45 0.35 -4.78 -8.74
C VAL A 45 -0.76 -3.95 -9.35
N LEU A 46 -2.00 -4.42 -9.23
CA LEU A 46 -3.18 -3.66 -9.58
C LEU A 46 -3.68 -2.89 -8.37
N LEU A 47 -3.75 -1.58 -8.52
CA LEU A 47 -4.26 -0.63 -7.56
C LEU A 47 -5.70 -0.31 -7.90
N VAL A 48 -6.63 -0.53 -6.98
CA VAL A 48 -8.04 -0.17 -7.17
C VAL A 48 -8.44 0.82 -6.09
N VAL A 49 -8.83 2.02 -6.50
CA VAL A 49 -9.37 3.02 -5.58
C VAL A 49 -10.83 2.73 -5.32
N SER A 50 -11.24 2.97 -4.08
CA SER A 50 -12.59 2.79 -3.58
C SER A 50 -12.99 4.00 -2.76
N GLN A 51 -14.25 4.08 -2.36
CA GLN A 51 -14.78 5.20 -1.59
C GLN A 51 -13.94 5.55 -0.34
N ASP A 52 -13.31 4.57 0.29
CA ASP A 52 -12.59 4.71 1.57
C ASP A 52 -11.27 3.92 1.62
N LYS A 53 -10.88 3.24 0.53
CA LYS A 53 -9.67 2.40 0.50
C LYS A 53 -8.95 2.43 -0.84
N LEU A 54 -7.66 2.19 -0.78
CA LEU A 54 -6.84 1.76 -1.89
C LEU A 54 -6.51 0.28 -1.70
N TYR A 55 -6.96 -0.55 -2.62
CA TYR A 55 -6.68 -1.99 -2.62
C TYR A 55 -5.45 -2.29 -3.46
N TYR A 56 -4.55 -3.12 -2.93
CA TYR A 56 -3.39 -3.64 -3.65
C TYR A 56 -3.65 -5.11 -3.99
N ILE A 57 -3.68 -5.42 -5.29
CA ILE A 57 -4.09 -6.73 -5.81
C ILE A 57 -2.95 -7.33 -6.62
N LYS A 58 -2.59 -8.58 -6.33
CA LYS A 58 -1.64 -9.38 -7.13
C LYS A 58 -2.31 -10.59 -7.73
N SER A 59 -1.71 -11.10 -8.80
CA SER A 59 -2.08 -12.36 -9.43
C SER A 59 -0.82 -13.10 -9.89
N ASP A 60 -0.76 -14.39 -9.58
CA ASP A 60 0.37 -15.26 -9.97
C ASP A 60 0.03 -16.16 -11.16
N ASN A 61 -1.16 -16.02 -11.75
CA ASN A 61 -1.69 -16.88 -12.81
C ASN A 61 -2.27 -16.10 -13.99
N GLY A 62 -1.65 -14.96 -14.28
CA GLY A 62 -2.01 -14.12 -15.41
C GLY A 62 -3.44 -13.56 -15.30
N TRP A 63 -3.93 -13.35 -14.07
CA TRP A 63 -5.27 -12.86 -13.76
C TRP A 63 -6.39 -13.85 -14.14
N SER A 64 -6.24 -15.14 -13.82
CA SER A 64 -7.43 -16.01 -13.67
C SER A 64 -8.12 -15.72 -12.34
N ASP A 65 -7.32 -15.47 -11.32
CA ASP A 65 -7.73 -15.02 -10.00
C ASP A 65 -6.69 -14.00 -9.47
N GLY A 66 -7.07 -13.29 -8.42
CA GLY A 66 -6.23 -12.33 -7.75
C GLY A 66 -6.50 -12.28 -6.26
N ALA A 67 -5.54 -11.76 -5.52
CA ALA A 67 -5.67 -11.58 -4.08
C ALA A 67 -5.41 -10.12 -3.72
N VAL A 68 -6.36 -9.53 -2.99
CA VAL A 68 -6.09 -8.33 -2.20
C VAL A 68 -5.11 -8.74 -1.10
N TYR A 69 -3.89 -8.20 -1.14
CA TYR A 69 -2.84 -8.51 -0.18
C TYR A 69 -2.57 -7.37 0.80
N ASP A 70 -2.94 -6.13 0.44
CA ASP A 70 -2.84 -4.96 1.32
C ASP A 70 -3.96 -3.94 1.01
N GLU A 71 -4.24 -3.09 2.00
CA GLU A 71 -5.25 -2.03 1.96
C GLU A 71 -4.75 -0.78 2.67
N THR A 72 -4.80 0.37 1.99
CA THR A 72 -4.58 1.67 2.64
C THR A 72 -5.88 2.42 2.81
N ALA A 73 -6.17 2.92 4.01
CA ALA A 73 -7.33 3.76 4.27
C ALA A 73 -7.21 5.11 3.54
N LEU A 74 -8.30 5.56 2.91
CA LEU A 74 -8.39 6.84 2.23
C LEU A 74 -9.45 7.72 2.90
N ASP A 75 -9.31 9.03 2.72
CA ASP A 75 -10.31 9.98 3.23
C ASP A 75 -11.58 9.97 2.37
N SER A 76 -12.57 9.20 2.82
CA SER A 76 -13.90 9.13 2.19
C SER A 76 -14.69 10.44 2.19
N TYR A 77 -14.30 11.45 2.99
CA TYR A 77 -14.91 12.77 2.94
C TYR A 77 -14.47 13.51 1.68
N SER A 78 -13.17 13.45 1.38
CA SER A 78 -12.53 14.05 0.20
C SER A 78 -12.89 13.36 -1.13
N PHE A 79 -13.56 12.22 -1.09
CA PHE A 79 -14.09 11.49 -2.26
C PHE A 79 -12.99 11.09 -3.26
N PRO A 80 -12.19 10.06 -2.96
CA PRO A 80 -11.18 9.55 -3.89
C PRO A 80 -11.83 8.97 -5.15
N THR A 81 -11.29 9.26 -6.34
CA THR A 81 -11.93 8.91 -7.62
C THR A 81 -11.01 8.18 -8.58
N SER A 82 -9.72 8.49 -8.56
CA SER A 82 -8.76 7.93 -9.50
C SER A 82 -7.42 7.69 -8.82
N VAL A 83 -6.66 6.75 -9.36
CA VAL A 83 -5.33 6.40 -8.90
C VAL A 83 -4.39 6.30 -10.10
N THR A 84 -3.14 6.72 -9.92
CA THR A 84 -2.06 6.51 -10.89
C THR A 84 -0.78 6.12 -10.17
N VAL A 85 0.11 5.46 -10.90
CA VAL A 85 1.47 5.14 -10.45
C VAL A 85 2.43 6.06 -11.19
N GLY A 86 3.29 6.74 -10.43
CA GLY A 86 4.37 7.57 -10.96
C GLY A 86 5.71 6.84 -10.93
N ASP A 87 6.78 7.60 -11.13
CA ASP A 87 8.14 7.06 -11.02
C ASP A 87 8.42 6.50 -9.62
N GLU A 88 9.26 5.47 -9.58
CA GLU A 88 9.65 4.77 -8.34
C GLU A 88 8.45 4.12 -7.64
N ASP A 89 7.45 3.68 -8.41
CA ASP A 89 6.21 3.05 -7.94
C ASP A 89 5.41 3.88 -6.93
N ARG A 90 5.60 5.21 -6.93
CA ARG A 90 4.85 6.12 -6.07
C ARG A 90 3.39 6.18 -6.48
N VAL A 91 2.49 5.94 -5.53
CA VAL A 91 1.06 5.90 -5.78
C VAL A 91 0.42 7.26 -5.49
N TYR A 92 -0.34 7.77 -6.44
CA TYR A 92 -1.06 9.04 -6.33
C TYR A 92 -2.56 8.83 -6.47
N VAL A 93 -3.33 9.34 -5.51
CA VAL A 93 -4.80 9.31 -5.53
C VAL A 93 -5.35 10.71 -5.76
N LEU A 94 -6.25 10.82 -6.72
CA LEU A 94 -7.02 12.03 -7.02
C LEU A 94 -8.29 12.06 -6.17
N TYR A 95 -8.53 13.19 -5.52
CA TYR A 95 -9.70 13.47 -4.71
C TYR A 95 -10.61 14.49 -5.40
N GLY A 96 -11.86 14.07 -5.63
CA GLY A 96 -12.86 14.83 -6.36
C GLY A 96 -13.63 15.85 -5.52
N HIS A 97 -13.66 15.70 -4.19
CA HIS A 97 -14.39 16.57 -3.26
C HIS A 97 -15.87 16.79 -3.61
N VAL A 98 -16.50 15.76 -4.20
CA VAL A 98 -17.87 15.84 -4.74
C VAL A 98 -18.89 16.28 -3.68
N LYS A 99 -18.70 15.90 -2.41
CA LYS A 99 -19.58 16.28 -1.30
C LYS A 99 -19.63 17.81 -1.11
N GLU A 100 -18.53 18.52 -1.30
CA GLU A 100 -18.49 19.97 -1.13
C GLU A 100 -19.29 20.69 -2.21
N GLY A 101 -19.23 20.20 -3.45
CA GLY A 101 -20.05 20.69 -4.55
C GLY A 101 -21.54 20.48 -4.31
N ILE A 102 -21.93 19.30 -3.81
CA ILE A 102 -23.32 18.99 -3.43
C ILE A 102 -23.81 19.90 -2.28
N LEU A 103 -22.92 20.20 -1.32
CA LEU A 103 -23.22 21.08 -0.18
C LEU A 103 -23.20 22.58 -0.53
N GLY A 104 -23.07 22.93 -1.81
CA GLY A 104 -23.19 24.30 -2.31
C GLY A 104 -21.89 25.10 -2.30
N ASN A 105 -20.75 24.50 -1.95
CA ASN A 105 -19.44 25.14 -2.04
C ASN A 105 -18.91 25.06 -3.48
N SER A 106 -19.53 25.83 -4.37
CA SER A 106 -19.26 25.84 -5.81
C SER A 106 -18.02 26.64 -6.22
N GLN A 107 -17.34 27.31 -5.28
CA GLN A 107 -16.17 28.14 -5.56
C GLN A 107 -14.84 27.36 -5.62
N ARG A 108 -14.88 26.03 -5.46
CA ARG A 108 -13.64 25.24 -5.46
C ARG A 108 -13.11 25.05 -6.87
N GLU A 109 -11.97 25.67 -7.15
CA GLU A 109 -11.30 25.60 -8.47
C GLU A 109 -10.26 24.46 -8.57
N ARG A 110 -10.04 23.67 -7.51
CA ARG A 110 -8.92 22.72 -7.46
C ARG A 110 -9.29 21.35 -6.89
N PHE A 111 -8.84 20.33 -7.61
CA PHE A 111 -8.72 18.96 -7.14
C PHE A 111 -7.43 18.78 -6.34
N THR A 112 -7.41 17.78 -5.46
CA THR A 112 -6.21 17.45 -4.68
C THR A 112 -5.69 16.09 -5.11
N ILE A 113 -4.37 15.99 -5.29
CA ILE A 113 -3.67 14.73 -5.50
C ILE A 113 -2.85 14.49 -4.24
N PHE A 114 -2.97 13.29 -3.65
CA PHE A 114 -2.13 12.87 -2.52
C PHE A 114 -1.29 11.65 -2.90
N GLU A 115 -0.04 11.69 -2.48
CA GLU A 115 0.84 10.51 -2.46
C GLU A 115 0.39 9.60 -1.33
N VAL A 116 0.13 8.33 -1.64
CA VAL A 116 -0.20 7.30 -0.65
C VAL A 116 1.09 6.55 -0.35
N ARG A 117 1.57 6.68 0.89
CA ARG A 117 2.73 5.92 1.38
C ARG A 117 2.26 4.62 2.01
N LEU A 118 2.86 3.51 1.58
CA LEU A 118 2.64 2.20 2.18
C LEU A 118 3.19 2.22 3.62
N ALA A 119 2.43 1.64 4.56
CA ALA A 119 2.83 1.59 5.97
C ALA A 119 4.19 0.86 6.17
N ASP A 120 4.49 -0.11 5.30
CA ASP A 120 5.68 -0.94 5.36
C ASP A 120 7.00 -0.24 5.04
N GLU A 121 6.99 0.95 4.41
CA GLU A 121 8.23 1.73 4.21
C GLU A 121 8.90 2.06 5.56
N SER A 122 8.10 2.26 6.62
CA SER A 122 8.59 2.52 7.98
C SER A 122 9.09 1.28 8.74
N GLY A 123 8.65 0.08 8.31
CA GLY A 123 8.99 -1.18 8.98
C GLY A 123 10.43 -1.62 8.72
N SER A 124 10.96 -1.32 7.52
CA SER A 124 12.31 -1.71 7.12
C SER A 124 13.39 -1.00 7.95
N GLU A 125 13.23 0.30 8.23
CA GLU A 125 14.17 1.10 9.03
C GLU A 125 14.24 0.60 10.47
N ALA A 126 13.10 0.22 11.05
CA ALA A 126 13.05 -0.32 12.40
C ALA A 126 13.87 -1.61 12.55
N VAL A 127 13.78 -2.52 11.56
CA VAL A 127 14.55 -3.78 11.56
C VAL A 127 16.05 -3.53 11.54
N TRP A 128 16.53 -2.58 10.72
CA TRP A 128 17.96 -2.23 10.66
C TRP A 128 18.49 -1.66 11.97
N VAL A 129 17.69 -0.84 12.66
CA VAL A 129 18.06 -0.29 13.99
C VAL A 129 18.23 -1.41 15.02
N TYR A 130 17.32 -2.40 15.06
CA TYR A 130 17.44 -3.54 15.98
C TYR A 130 18.67 -4.41 15.69
N ILE A 131 19.03 -4.61 14.41
CA ILE A 131 20.26 -5.32 14.02
C ILE A 131 21.50 -4.58 14.53
N LEU A 132 21.58 -3.27 14.32
CA LEU A 132 22.72 -2.45 14.77
C LEU A 132 22.87 -2.47 16.30
N ILE A 133 21.76 -2.41 17.05
CA ILE A 133 21.76 -2.53 18.50
C ILE A 133 22.28 -3.92 18.93
N GLY A 134 21.81 -4.98 18.27
CA GLY A 134 22.27 -6.35 18.54
C GLY A 134 23.77 -6.52 18.33
N VAL A 135 24.30 -6.01 17.21
CA VAL A 135 25.75 -6.05 16.91
C VAL A 135 26.54 -5.25 17.94
N GLY A 136 26.07 -4.05 18.33
CA GLY A 136 26.71 -3.23 19.35
C GLY A 136 26.78 -3.92 20.72
N LEU A 137 25.69 -4.61 21.11
CA LEU A 137 25.66 -5.38 22.35
C LEU A 137 26.66 -6.54 22.32
N VAL A 138 26.73 -7.32 21.23
CA VAL A 138 27.70 -8.42 21.11
C VAL A 138 29.13 -7.92 21.24
N TYR A 139 29.46 -6.81 20.58
CA TYR A 139 30.79 -6.21 20.68
C TYR A 139 31.11 -5.76 22.11
N PHE A 140 30.14 -5.13 22.78
CA PHE A 140 30.29 -4.73 24.18
C PHE A 140 30.56 -5.92 25.10
N TRP A 141 29.85 -7.04 24.92
CA TRP A 141 30.07 -8.26 25.71
C TRP A 141 31.45 -8.87 25.47
N ILE A 142 31.91 -8.94 24.22
CA ILE A 142 33.25 -9.43 23.88
C ILE A 142 34.32 -8.54 24.53
N TRP A 143 34.21 -7.22 24.36
CA TRP A 143 35.15 -6.26 24.97
C TRP A 143 35.15 -6.35 26.50
N ARG A 144 33.97 -6.42 27.13
CA ARG A 144 33.81 -6.58 28.58
C ARG A 144 34.50 -7.86 29.07
N PHE A 145 34.41 -8.95 28.32
CA PHE A 145 35.04 -10.23 28.64
C PHE A 145 36.57 -10.18 28.46
N GLN A 146 37.05 -9.55 27.38
CA GLN A 146 38.48 -9.32 27.13
C GLN A 146 39.12 -8.49 28.27
N MET A 147 38.45 -7.43 28.73
CA MET A 147 38.94 -6.60 29.84
C MET A 147 38.99 -7.38 31.16
N ARG A 148 38.06 -8.32 31.41
CA ARG A 148 38.12 -9.20 32.60
C ARG A 148 39.35 -10.12 32.60
N GLN A 149 39.73 -10.64 31.43
CA GLN A 149 40.95 -11.45 31.31
C GLN A 149 42.24 -10.63 31.43
N LEU A 150 42.24 -9.38 30.95
CA LEU A 150 43.39 -8.49 31.09
C LEU A 150 43.65 -8.11 32.56
N VAL A 151 42.61 -7.71 33.30
CA VAL A 151 42.74 -7.32 34.73
C VAL A 151 43.23 -8.48 35.59
N THR A 152 42.79 -9.71 35.32
CA THR A 152 43.19 -10.90 36.09
C THR A 152 44.62 -11.35 35.81
N ASN A 153 45.16 -11.09 34.62
CA ASN A 153 46.55 -11.42 34.28
C ASN A 153 47.56 -10.37 34.78
N VAL A 154 47.17 -9.10 34.90
CA VAL A 154 48.04 -8.04 35.47
C VAL A 154 48.24 -8.24 36.97
N ASN A 155 47.20 -8.64 37.72
CA ASN A 155 47.32 -8.92 39.16
C ASN A 155 48.28 -10.07 39.51
N LYS A 156 48.60 -10.96 38.56
CA LYS A 156 49.57 -12.06 38.79
C LYS A 156 51.03 -11.66 38.62
N LYS A 157 51.33 -10.46 38.09
CA LYS A 157 52.70 -9.96 37.90
C LYS A 157 53.14 -8.93 38.94
N VAL A 158 52.24 -8.53 39.86
CA VAL A 158 52.48 -7.50 40.88
C VAL A 158 52.59 -8.08 42.30
N ALA A 159 52.47 -9.41 42.47
CA ALA A 159 52.67 -10.11 43.73
C ALA A 159 54.01 -10.84 43.76
#